data_AF-A0A397SLS0-F1
#
_entry.id   AF-A0A397SLS0-F1
#
_cell.length_a   1.000
_cell.length_b   1.000
_cell.length_c   1.000
_cell.angle_alpha   90.00
_cell.angle_beta   90.00
_cell.angle_gamma   90.00
#
_symmetry.space_group_name_H-M   'P 1'
#
loop_
_entity.id
_entity.type
_entity.pdbx_description
1 polymer ?
#
loop_
_entity_poly.entity_id
_entity_poly.type
_entity_poly.pdbx_seq_one_letter_code
_entity_poly.pdbx_strand_id
1 'polypeptide(L)'
;MSSSKKSNPTQAFLLENIKSLNPITEEQQYVHDVYEKIAQHFSSTRYKPWPVVEEFLKELEIGSIGVDVGCGNGKYLQVNRNIYMIGVDRSSKLIEISASKGFESLICDALNLPYRNECFDFVISIAVIHHFTTPERRIEAIKELFRIVKSGSKVLIYVWAMEQTESRRKFDENYQDVFVPWVN
;
A
#
# COMPACT_ATOMS: atom_id res chain seq x y z
N MET A 1 43.88 -11.23 -4.40
CA MET A 1 43.26 -11.35 -3.05
C MET A 1 41.79 -10.99 -3.19
N SER A 2 40.91 -11.98 -3.25
CA SER A 2 39.47 -11.74 -3.30
C SER A 2 38.98 -11.37 -1.90
N SER A 3 38.36 -10.19 -1.75
CA SER A 3 37.65 -9.85 -0.53
C SER A 3 36.30 -10.57 -0.55
N SER A 4 36.18 -11.66 0.20
CA SER A 4 34.89 -12.25 0.51
C SER A 4 34.06 -11.23 1.29
N LYS A 5 32.98 -10.72 0.69
CA LYS A 5 31.97 -9.95 1.39
C LYS A 5 31.31 -10.89 2.41
N LYS A 6 31.71 -10.79 3.68
CA LYS A 6 30.99 -11.45 4.77
C LYS A 6 29.61 -10.79 4.86
N SER A 7 28.56 -11.56 4.58
CA SER A 7 27.19 -11.16 4.85
C SER A 7 27.02 -10.84 6.34
N ASN A 8 26.24 -9.82 6.64
CA ASN A 8 26.03 -9.34 8.01
C ASN A 8 25.22 -10.40 8.78
N PRO A 9 25.75 -11.02 9.85
CA PRO A 9 25.13 -12.20 10.49
C PRO A 9 23.72 -11.96 11.04
N THR A 10 23.37 -10.70 11.35
CA THR A 10 22.02 -10.29 11.77
C THR A 10 20.97 -10.42 10.67
N GLN A 11 21.34 -10.20 9.41
CA GLN A 11 20.41 -10.25 8.28
C GLN A 11 20.08 -11.70 7.90
N ALA A 12 21.07 -12.59 7.95
CA ALA A 12 20.88 -14.02 7.75
C ALA A 12 20.05 -14.67 8.88
N PHE A 13 20.27 -14.27 10.14
CA PHE A 13 19.52 -14.78 11.29
C PHE A 13 18.05 -14.32 11.31
N LEU A 14 17.77 -13.09 10.83
CA LEU A 14 16.40 -12.62 10.62
C LEU A 14 15.73 -13.38 9.48
N LEU A 15 16.42 -13.57 8.34
CA LEU A 15 15.89 -14.32 7.19
C LEU A 15 15.61 -15.81 7.52
N GLU A 16 16.43 -16.45 8.36
CA GLU A 16 16.19 -17.84 8.82
C GLU A 16 14.99 -17.96 9.77
N ASN A 17 14.77 -16.98 10.65
CA ASN A 17 13.60 -17.00 11.55
C ASN A 17 12.30 -16.58 10.84
N ILE A 18 12.38 -15.66 9.87
CA ILE A 18 11.24 -15.23 9.02
C ILE A 18 10.73 -16.42 8.18
N LYS A 19 11.62 -17.24 7.62
CA LYS A 19 11.23 -18.45 6.84
C LYS A 19 10.33 -19.47 7.58
N SER A 20 10.11 -19.33 8.88
CA SER A 20 9.25 -20.21 9.68
C SER A 20 7.83 -19.69 9.94
N LEU A 21 7.52 -18.43 9.61
CA LEU A 21 6.23 -17.82 9.91
C LEU A 21 5.25 -17.98 8.73
N ASN A 22 3.97 -18.18 9.07
CA ASN A 22 2.90 -18.13 8.09
C ASN A 22 2.77 -16.69 7.54
N PRO A 23 2.62 -16.48 6.21
CA PRO A 23 2.43 -15.17 5.57
C PRO A 23 1.47 -14.22 6.30
N ILE A 24 0.35 -14.75 6.78
CA ILE A 24 -0.67 -13.98 7.50
C ILE A 24 -0.12 -13.45 8.84
N THR A 25 0.65 -14.27 9.55
CA THR A 25 1.26 -13.89 10.83
C THR A 25 2.37 -12.86 10.62
N GLU A 26 3.16 -13.00 9.56
CA GLU A 26 4.18 -12.02 9.19
C GLU A 26 3.58 -10.66 8.87
N GLU A 27 2.55 -10.63 8.02
CA GLU A 27 1.83 -9.40 7.67
C GLU A 27 1.18 -8.76 8.89
N GLN A 28 0.57 -9.55 9.78
CA GLN A 28 0.02 -9.04 11.02
C GLN A 28 1.08 -8.36 11.88
N GLN A 29 2.19 -9.05 12.15
CA GLN A 29 3.23 -8.56 13.07
C GLN A 29 4.03 -7.38 12.49
N TYR A 30 4.38 -7.45 11.21
CA TYR A 30 5.36 -6.56 10.61
C TYR A 30 4.76 -5.48 9.71
N VAL A 31 3.47 -5.58 9.37
CA VAL A 31 2.74 -4.57 8.59
C VAL A 31 1.61 -3.98 9.43
N HIS A 32 0.61 -4.79 9.78
CA HIS A 32 -0.62 -4.29 10.38
C HIS A 32 -0.38 -3.67 11.76
N ASP A 33 0.28 -4.39 12.66
CA ASP A 33 0.62 -3.89 14.00
C ASP A 33 1.54 -2.67 13.96
N VAL A 34 2.41 -2.59 12.93
CA VAL A 34 3.30 -1.44 12.74
C VAL A 34 2.49 -0.21 12.40
N TYR A 35 1.63 -0.26 11.37
CA TYR A 35 0.77 0.86 10.99
C TYR A 35 -0.16 1.30 12.13
N GLU A 36 -0.71 0.35 12.89
CA GLU A 36 -1.48 0.64 14.11
C GLU A 36 -0.65 1.41 15.16
N LYS A 37 0.65 1.14 15.30
CA LYS A 37 1.49 1.86 16.26
C LYS A 37 1.92 3.23 15.74
N ILE A 38 2.19 3.35 14.45
CA ILE A 38 2.79 4.56 13.86
C ILE A 38 1.77 5.52 13.23
N ALA A 39 0.47 5.21 13.18
CA ALA A 39 -0.55 5.95 12.42
C ALA A 39 -0.46 7.49 12.56
N GLN A 40 -0.29 7.99 13.79
CA GLN A 40 -0.15 9.43 14.05
C GLN A 40 1.12 10.02 13.41
N HIS A 41 2.26 9.36 13.59
CA HIS A 41 3.54 9.81 13.04
C HIS A 41 3.60 9.65 11.51
N PHE A 42 3.02 8.58 10.97
CA PHE A 42 2.80 8.42 9.54
C PHE A 42 1.98 9.58 8.99
N SER A 43 0.87 9.92 9.66
CA SER A 43 -0.03 10.99 9.21
C SER A 43 0.64 12.36 9.18
N SER A 44 1.47 12.68 10.19
CA SER A 44 2.17 13.97 10.25
C SER A 44 3.29 14.11 9.21
N THR A 45 3.92 13.01 8.79
CA THR A 45 5.08 13.03 7.89
C THR A 45 4.73 12.77 6.43
N ARG A 46 3.57 12.17 6.13
CA ARG A 46 3.17 11.72 4.79
C ARG A 46 1.88 12.38 4.30
N TYR A 47 1.82 13.70 4.30
CA TYR A 47 0.63 14.45 3.87
C TYR A 47 0.64 14.89 2.39
N LYS A 48 1.81 14.97 1.73
CA LYS A 48 1.90 15.44 0.33
C LYS A 48 1.61 14.32 -0.68
N PRO A 49 0.66 14.49 -1.62
CA PRO A 49 0.46 13.56 -2.73
C PRO A 49 1.72 13.37 -3.58
N TRP A 50 1.90 12.17 -4.15
CA TRP A 50 2.90 11.96 -5.19
C TRP A 50 2.40 12.59 -6.49
N PRO A 51 3.24 13.33 -7.24
CA PRO A 51 2.81 14.05 -8.45
C PRO A 51 2.07 13.16 -9.47
N VAL A 52 2.60 11.97 -9.74
CA VAL A 52 1.99 11.02 -10.70
C VAL A 52 0.58 10.55 -10.28
N VAL A 53 0.35 10.38 -8.98
CA VAL A 53 -0.97 9.99 -8.46
C VAL A 53 -1.92 11.20 -8.54
N GLU A 54 -1.42 12.38 -8.23
CA GLU A 54 -2.18 13.62 -8.31
C GLU A 54 -2.62 13.94 -9.74
N GLU A 55 -1.73 13.77 -10.72
CA GLU A 55 -2.01 13.93 -12.15
C GLU A 55 -3.07 12.93 -12.62
N PHE A 56 -2.88 11.63 -12.33
CA PHE A 56 -3.87 10.59 -12.64
C PHE A 56 -5.27 10.94 -12.13
N LEU A 57 -5.39 11.38 -10.87
CA LEU A 57 -6.68 11.72 -10.27
C LEU A 57 -7.32 12.97 -10.88
N LYS A 58 -6.52 13.96 -11.29
CA LYS A 58 -7.01 15.19 -11.92
C LYS A 58 -7.50 14.99 -13.35
N GLU A 59 -7.04 13.94 -14.03
CA GLU A 59 -7.48 13.58 -15.39
C GLU A 59 -8.77 12.75 -15.43
N LEU A 60 -9.29 12.33 -14.28
CA LEU A 60 -10.53 11.56 -14.22
C LEU A 60 -11.75 12.42 -14.59
N GLU A 61 -12.72 11.79 -15.22
CA GLU A 61 -13.95 12.43 -15.66
C GLU A 61 -14.77 12.95 -14.46
N ILE A 62 -15.38 14.13 -14.63
CA ILE A 62 -16.23 14.74 -13.60
C ILE A 62 -17.37 13.78 -13.24
N GLY A 63 -17.62 13.60 -11.95
CA GLY A 63 -18.65 12.71 -11.44
C GLY A 63 -18.22 11.24 -11.31
N SER A 64 -16.99 10.88 -11.71
CA SER A 64 -16.48 9.52 -11.53
C SER A 64 -16.50 9.11 -10.06
N ILE A 65 -16.86 7.86 -9.79
CA ILE A 65 -16.87 7.27 -8.45
C ILE A 65 -15.75 6.24 -8.37
N GLY A 66 -14.84 6.41 -7.41
CA GLY A 66 -13.71 5.50 -7.22
C GLY A 66 -13.42 5.16 -5.77
N VAL A 67 -12.40 4.32 -5.60
CA VAL A 67 -11.93 3.89 -4.28
C VAL A 67 -10.41 3.93 -4.18
N ASP A 68 -9.93 4.37 -3.02
CA ASP A 68 -8.51 4.29 -2.62
C ASP A 68 -8.31 3.10 -1.69
N VAL A 69 -7.71 2.03 -2.21
CA VAL A 69 -7.47 0.77 -1.48
C VAL A 69 -6.11 0.81 -0.80
N GLY A 70 -6.16 0.94 0.54
CA GLY A 70 -5.06 1.31 1.42
C GLY A 70 -4.90 2.83 1.50
N CYS A 71 -6.00 3.55 1.77
CA CYS A 71 -6.06 5.01 1.73
C CYS A 71 -5.21 5.69 2.82
N GLY A 72 -4.76 4.93 3.84
CA GLY A 72 -4.06 5.45 5.00
C GLY A 72 -4.85 6.59 5.65
N ASN A 73 -4.20 7.74 5.80
CA ASN A 73 -4.81 8.91 6.43
C ASN A 73 -5.72 9.74 5.47
N GLY A 74 -6.13 9.17 4.34
CA GLY A 74 -7.01 9.82 3.36
C GLY A 74 -6.30 10.84 2.46
N LYS A 75 -4.97 10.72 2.28
CA LYS A 75 -4.15 11.70 1.56
C LYS A 75 -4.67 12.06 0.17
N TYR A 76 -5.19 11.08 -0.56
CA TYR A 76 -5.63 11.27 -1.95
C TYR A 76 -7.12 11.58 -2.11
N LEU A 77 -7.93 11.36 -1.07
CA LEU A 77 -9.40 11.45 -1.14
C LEU A 77 -9.93 12.86 -1.45
N GLN A 78 -9.09 13.89 -1.30
CA GLN A 78 -9.42 15.29 -1.54
C GLN A 78 -8.72 15.91 -2.76
N VAL A 79 -7.94 15.13 -3.51
CA VAL A 79 -7.08 15.65 -4.58
C VAL A 79 -7.90 16.27 -5.72
N ASN A 80 -8.99 15.60 -6.12
CA ASN A 80 -9.90 16.08 -7.15
C ASN A 80 -11.30 16.19 -6.56
N ARG A 81 -11.81 17.43 -6.45
CA ARG A 81 -13.14 17.72 -5.89
C ARG A 81 -14.29 17.48 -6.86
N ASN A 82 -13.99 17.17 -8.11
CA ASN A 82 -14.99 16.89 -9.15
C ASN A 82 -15.33 15.41 -9.25
N ILE A 83 -14.68 14.55 -8.46
CA ILE A 83 -14.94 13.10 -8.39
C ILE A 83 -15.30 12.73 -6.96
N TYR A 84 -15.89 11.56 -6.79
CA TYR A 84 -16.19 11.02 -5.46
C TYR A 84 -15.31 9.82 -5.17
N MET A 85 -14.70 9.79 -3.98
CA MET A 85 -13.80 8.72 -3.57
C MET A 85 -14.20 8.18 -2.19
N ILE A 86 -14.19 6.86 -2.07
CA ILE A 86 -14.27 6.16 -0.79
C ILE A 86 -12.85 5.65 -0.45
N GLY A 87 -12.43 5.80 0.79
CA GLY A 87 -11.18 5.22 1.29
C GLY A 87 -11.40 3.88 1.97
N VAL A 88 -10.52 2.91 1.74
CA VAL A 88 -10.46 1.71 2.60
C VAL A 88 -9.06 1.48 3.09
N ASP A 89 -8.90 1.02 4.32
CA ASP A 89 -7.60 0.67 4.89
C ASP A 89 -7.77 -0.40 5.97
N ARG A 90 -6.75 -1.23 6.16
CA ARG A 90 -6.77 -2.25 7.21
C ARG A 90 -6.62 -1.64 8.59
N SER A 91 -5.91 -0.51 8.70
CA SER A 91 -5.64 0.13 9.98
C SER A 91 -6.82 0.97 10.45
N SER A 92 -7.39 0.56 11.58
CA SER A 92 -8.44 1.28 12.28
C SER A 92 -8.05 2.72 12.63
N LYS A 93 -6.83 2.94 13.12
CA LYS A 93 -6.35 4.29 13.49
C LYS A 93 -6.13 5.20 12.29
N LEU A 94 -5.70 4.67 11.15
CA LEU A 94 -5.60 5.47 9.93
C LEU A 94 -6.99 5.85 9.41
N ILE A 95 -7.96 4.93 9.50
CA ILE A 95 -9.36 5.22 9.17
C ILE A 95 -9.95 6.26 10.13
N GLU A 96 -9.71 6.19 11.44
CA GLU A 96 -10.13 7.23 12.38
C GLU A 96 -9.57 8.61 12.00
N ILE A 97 -8.29 8.69 11.60
CA ILE A 97 -7.67 9.92 11.13
C ILE A 97 -8.32 10.41 9.83
N SER A 98 -8.56 9.51 8.87
CA SER A 98 -9.22 9.83 7.60
C SER A 98 -10.64 10.36 7.83
N ALA A 99 -11.44 9.67 8.64
CA ALA A 99 -12.79 10.06 9.02
C ALA A 99 -12.81 11.40 9.78
N SER A 100 -11.84 11.67 10.65
CA SER A 100 -11.73 12.96 11.35
C SER A 100 -11.53 14.16 10.43
N LYS A 101 -11.07 13.93 9.18
CA LYS A 101 -10.96 14.95 8.12
C LYS A 101 -12.24 15.10 7.29
N GLY A 102 -13.29 14.34 7.62
CA GLY A 102 -14.56 14.34 6.91
C GLY A 102 -14.59 13.43 5.68
N PHE A 103 -13.66 12.48 5.56
CA PHE A 103 -13.64 11.55 4.43
C PHE A 103 -14.43 10.28 4.71
N GLU A 104 -15.18 9.85 3.69
CA GLU A 104 -15.86 8.56 3.68
C GLU A 104 -14.81 7.45 3.60
N SER A 105 -14.64 6.74 4.71
CA SER A 105 -13.61 5.71 4.80
C SER A 105 -14.01 4.58 5.75
N LEU A 106 -13.58 3.36 5.43
CA LEU A 106 -13.97 2.15 6.16
C LEU A 106 -12.80 1.18 6.37
N ILE A 107 -12.88 0.41 7.44
CA ILE A 107 -11.88 -0.60 7.78
C ILE A 107 -12.11 -1.85 6.92
N CYS A 108 -11.10 -2.28 6.18
CA CYS A 108 -11.19 -3.41 5.25
C CYS A 108 -9.85 -4.09 5.00
N ASP A 109 -9.88 -5.38 4.66
CA ASP A 109 -8.75 -6.09 4.07
C ASP A 109 -8.77 -5.93 2.54
N ALA A 110 -7.65 -5.56 1.92
CA ALA A 110 -7.55 -5.43 0.47
C ALA A 110 -7.66 -6.76 -0.27
N LEU A 111 -7.57 -7.89 0.44
CA LEU A 111 -7.83 -9.24 -0.09
C LEU A 111 -9.32 -9.64 -0.10
N ASN A 112 -10.19 -8.84 0.52
CA ASN A 112 -11.62 -9.11 0.58
C ASN A 112 -12.41 -7.80 0.69
N LEU A 113 -12.60 -7.13 -0.45
CA LEU A 113 -13.24 -5.83 -0.52
C LEU A 113 -14.78 -5.97 -0.45
N PRO A 114 -15.49 -5.24 0.43
CA PRO A 114 -16.93 -5.36 0.66
C PRO A 114 -17.76 -4.63 -0.41
N TYR A 115 -17.29 -4.69 -1.65
CA TYR A 115 -17.90 -4.03 -2.80
C TYR A 115 -18.41 -5.05 -3.80
N ARG A 116 -19.44 -4.65 -4.54
CA ARG A 116 -19.95 -5.44 -5.66
C ARG A 116 -18.91 -5.45 -6.78
N ASN A 117 -19.04 -6.42 -7.68
CA ASN A 117 -18.23 -6.43 -8.88
C ASN A 117 -18.57 -5.20 -9.74
N GLU A 118 -17.58 -4.67 -10.45
CA GLU A 118 -17.75 -3.63 -11.47
C GLU A 118 -18.56 -2.39 -11.00
N CYS A 119 -18.32 -1.91 -9.78
CA CYS A 119 -19.07 -0.78 -9.22
C CYS A 119 -18.33 0.55 -9.23
N PHE A 120 -17.01 0.57 -9.51
CA PHE A 120 -16.20 1.78 -9.54
C PHE A 120 -15.71 2.14 -10.94
N ASP A 121 -15.69 3.43 -11.25
CA ASP A 121 -15.16 4.00 -12.49
C ASP A 121 -13.63 4.05 -12.50
N PHE A 122 -13.00 4.00 -11.33
CA PHE A 122 -11.56 3.86 -11.16
C PHE A 122 -11.20 3.31 -9.78
N VAL A 123 -10.01 2.73 -9.66
CA VAL A 123 -9.44 2.24 -8.40
C VAL A 123 -7.99 2.70 -8.29
N ILE A 124 -7.56 3.14 -7.11
CA ILE A 124 -6.14 3.36 -6.83
C ILE A 124 -5.67 2.47 -5.67
N SER A 125 -4.42 2.03 -5.70
CA SER A 125 -3.75 1.35 -4.59
C SER A 125 -2.29 1.76 -4.52
N ILE A 126 -1.96 2.61 -3.54
CA ILE A 126 -0.71 3.38 -3.52
C ILE A 126 0.15 2.98 -2.32
N ALA A 127 1.28 2.32 -2.58
CA ALA A 127 2.20 1.78 -1.58
C ALA A 127 1.52 0.78 -0.62
N VAL A 128 0.81 -0.19 -1.19
CA VAL A 128 0.01 -1.20 -0.44
C VAL A 128 0.40 -2.61 -0.84
N ILE A 129 0.29 -2.96 -2.13
CA ILE A 129 0.46 -4.33 -2.62
C ILE A 129 1.81 -4.95 -2.23
N HIS A 130 2.88 -4.15 -2.15
CA HIS A 130 4.20 -4.63 -1.72
C HIS A 130 4.31 -5.04 -0.24
N HIS A 131 3.24 -4.86 0.56
CA HIS A 131 3.20 -5.29 1.94
C HIS A 131 2.77 -6.75 2.08
N PHE A 132 2.20 -7.35 1.04
CA PHE A 132 1.89 -8.79 1.05
C PHE A 132 3.17 -9.60 0.82
N THR A 133 3.35 -10.58 1.69
CA THR A 133 4.58 -11.35 1.87
C THR A 133 4.81 -12.39 0.79
N THR A 134 3.74 -12.84 0.10
CA THR A 134 3.85 -13.81 -0.99
C THR A 134 3.32 -13.29 -2.32
N PRO A 135 3.85 -13.80 -3.45
CA PRO A 135 3.32 -13.50 -4.78
C PRO A 135 1.82 -13.80 -4.92
N GLU A 136 1.34 -14.90 -4.33
CA GLU A 136 -0.05 -15.34 -4.43
C GLU A 136 -0.99 -14.30 -3.80
N ARG A 137 -0.64 -13.81 -2.60
CA ARG A 137 -1.42 -12.78 -1.90
C ARG A 137 -1.39 -11.44 -2.63
N ARG A 138 -0.25 -11.08 -3.24
CA ARG A 138 -0.17 -9.91 -4.13
C ARG A 138 -1.10 -10.04 -5.34
N ILE A 139 -1.14 -11.22 -5.96
CA ILE A 139 -2.03 -11.51 -7.09
C ILE A 139 -3.50 -11.46 -6.64
N GLU A 140 -3.84 -12.01 -5.47
CA GLU A 140 -5.20 -11.94 -4.91
C GLU A 140 -5.65 -10.50 -4.67
N ALA A 141 -4.80 -9.66 -4.07
CA ALA A 141 -5.11 -8.25 -3.87
C ALA A 141 -5.36 -7.53 -5.21
N ILE A 142 -4.52 -7.78 -6.22
CA ILE A 142 -4.70 -7.22 -7.56
C ILE A 142 -6.03 -7.69 -8.17
N LYS A 143 -6.36 -8.98 -8.05
CA LYS A 143 -7.64 -9.54 -8.52
C LYS A 143 -8.84 -8.87 -7.86
N GLU A 144 -8.77 -8.56 -6.56
CA GLU A 144 -9.83 -7.81 -5.88
C GLU A 144 -10.01 -6.40 -6.46
N LEU A 145 -8.92 -5.68 -6.78
CA LEU A 145 -9.01 -4.37 -7.45
C LEU A 145 -9.71 -4.49 -8.81
N PHE A 146 -9.35 -5.50 -9.61
CA PHE A 146 -9.97 -5.76 -10.91
C PHE A 146 -11.41 -6.23 -10.80
N ARG A 147 -11.78 -6.93 -9.74
CA ARG A 147 -13.16 -7.40 -9.52
C ARG A 147 -14.12 -6.23 -9.35
N ILE A 148 -13.71 -5.21 -8.60
CA ILE A 148 -14.59 -4.10 -8.20
C ILE A 148 -14.60 -2.94 -9.21
N VAL A 149 -13.58 -2.82 -10.06
CA VAL A 149 -13.53 -1.81 -11.11
C VAL A 149 -14.37 -2.25 -12.31
N LYS A 150 -15.07 -1.32 -12.96
CA LYS A 150 -15.81 -1.60 -14.20
C LYS A 150 -14.87 -2.07 -15.31
N SER A 151 -15.34 -2.95 -16.19
CA SER A 151 -14.59 -3.29 -17.39
C SER A 151 -14.28 -2.05 -18.24
N GLY A 152 -13.02 -1.93 -18.69
CA GLY A 152 -12.53 -0.78 -19.47
C GLY A 152 -12.15 0.46 -18.64
N SER A 153 -12.38 0.45 -17.32
CA SER A 153 -12.01 1.53 -16.42
C SER A 153 -10.55 1.44 -15.95
N LYS A 154 -10.07 2.51 -15.29
CA LYS A 154 -8.66 2.67 -14.92
C LYS A 154 -8.36 2.11 -13.52
N VAL A 155 -7.25 1.40 -13.38
CA VAL A 155 -6.67 1.01 -12.09
C VAL A 155 -5.25 1.55 -12.00
N LEU A 156 -4.93 2.31 -10.95
CA LEU A 156 -3.57 2.78 -10.67
C LEU A 156 -2.99 2.00 -9.49
N ILE A 157 -1.93 1.24 -9.74
CA ILE A 157 -1.15 0.56 -8.71
C ILE A 157 0.23 1.21 -8.64
N TYR A 158 0.65 1.63 -7.45
CA TYR A 158 1.96 2.23 -7.24
C TYR A 158 2.72 1.46 -6.16
N VAL A 159 3.84 0.85 -6.52
CA VAL A 159 4.66 0.02 -5.61
C VAL A 159 6.10 0.52 -5.59
N TRP A 160 6.88 0.04 -4.62
CA TRP A 160 8.31 0.34 -4.57
C TRP A 160 9.05 -0.48 -5.62
N ALA A 161 9.87 0.20 -6.43
CA ALA A 161 10.79 -0.46 -7.34
C ALA A 161 12.02 -0.98 -6.59
N MET A 162 12.56 -2.10 -7.06
CA MET A 162 13.86 -2.62 -6.61
C MET A 162 14.98 -1.72 -7.14
N GLU A 163 14.90 -1.36 -8.41
CA GLU A 163 15.85 -0.54 -9.14
C GLU A 163 15.65 0.95 -8.78
N GLN A 164 16.28 1.38 -7.69
CA GLN A 164 16.23 2.77 -7.26
C GLN A 164 17.55 3.48 -7.60
N THR A 165 17.59 4.19 -8.72
CA THR A 165 18.81 4.86 -9.23
C THR A 165 19.29 6.00 -8.33
N GLU A 166 18.38 6.74 -7.69
CA GLU A 166 18.70 7.91 -6.84
C GLU A 166 18.28 7.74 -5.37
N SER A 167 17.90 6.54 -4.94
CA SER A 167 17.48 6.31 -3.57
C SER A 167 18.65 6.14 -2.60
N ARG A 168 18.45 6.63 -1.37
CA ARG A 168 19.35 6.35 -0.25
C ARG A 168 19.35 4.87 0.15
N ARG A 169 18.34 4.10 -0.27
CA ARG A 169 18.20 2.67 0.01
C ARG A 169 18.58 1.89 -1.24
N LYS A 170 19.65 1.09 -1.11
CA LYS A 170 20.04 0.09 -2.11
C LYS A 170 19.65 -1.28 -1.58
N PHE A 171 19.00 -2.06 -2.43
CA PHE A 171 18.63 -3.43 -2.14
C PHE A 171 19.64 -4.38 -2.81
N ASP A 172 19.76 -5.58 -2.27
CA ASP A 172 20.56 -6.63 -2.88
C ASP A 172 19.79 -7.20 -4.07
N GLU A 173 20.37 -7.10 -5.27
CA GLU A 173 19.77 -7.54 -6.54
C GLU A 173 19.41 -9.03 -6.56
N ASN A 174 19.98 -9.84 -5.66
CA ASN A 174 19.68 -11.27 -5.54
C ASN A 174 18.40 -11.57 -4.76
N TYR A 175 17.76 -10.58 -4.12
CA TYR A 175 16.57 -10.77 -3.28
C TYR A 175 15.47 -9.77 -3.66
N GLN A 176 14.29 -10.27 -4.04
CA GLN A 176 13.15 -9.43 -4.44
C GLN A 176 12.21 -9.05 -3.28
N ASP A 177 11.94 -10.00 -2.37
CA ASP A 177 11.17 -9.73 -1.17
C ASP A 177 12.12 -9.32 -0.04
N VAL A 178 12.10 -8.02 0.30
CA VAL A 178 13.01 -7.43 1.29
C VAL A 178 12.20 -6.76 2.40
N PHE A 179 12.50 -7.12 3.65
CA PHE A 179 11.93 -6.44 4.81
C PHE A 179 12.48 -5.02 4.94
N VAL A 180 11.59 -4.03 4.98
CA VAL A 180 11.97 -2.63 5.19
C VAL A 180 11.32 -2.09 6.47
N PRO A 181 12.11 -1.90 7.56
CA PRO A 181 11.54 -1.41 8.80
C PRO A 181 11.12 0.06 8.69
N TRP A 182 10.10 0.43 9.47
CA TRP A 182 9.82 1.83 9.73
C TRP A 182 10.98 2.45 10.51
N VAL A 183 11.48 3.60 10.04
CA VAL A 183 12.52 4.39 10.70
C VAL A 183 11.93 5.76 11.06
N ASN A 184 11.99 6.10 12.35
CA ASN A 184 11.60 7.41 12.88
C ASN A 184 12.67 8.47 12.58
#